data_AF-A0A0C3KIB8-F1
#
_entry.id   AF-A0A0C3KIB8-F1
#
_cell.length_a   1.000
_cell.length_b   1.000
_cell.length_c   1.000
_cell.angle_alpha   90.00
_cell.angle_beta   90.00
_cell.angle_gamma   90.00
#
_symmetry.space_group_name_H-M   'P 1'
#
loop_
_entity.id
_entity.type
_entity.pdbx_description
1 polymer ?
#
loop_
_entity_poly.entity_id
_entity_poly.type
_entity_poly.pdbx_seq_one_letter_code
_entity_poly.pdbx_strand_id
1 'polypeptide(L)'
;MCHQDQKLTEEIGRHRQGAFVPDKGIAFVGGSYVLFDDEMVVRENLNLTGSVQQSDDLSTVRCLCGSILGRSQHLSREERLSFRLAKYALRPTRPNLEPLKIPLSAFVVADMLELRQVHAAHRFIIRDEEEDNARILIWLFNPLIKVSYTSATHYTLPAGSNLWAAKVFYAVVRPGSSMSLSQKSIVEKHPSFAQSESLCYPIAVCRSLAALLRESNEIYPPARRSMIGLDVGWLQRV
;
A
#
# COMPACT_ATOMS: atom_id res chain seq x y z
N MET A 1 32.49 -14.25 9.87
CA MET A 1 32.68 -14.81 8.52
C MET A 1 31.30 -14.96 7.88
N CYS A 2 30.89 -14.01 7.06
CA CYS A 2 29.59 -13.97 6.38
C CYS A 2 29.84 -14.00 4.87
N HIS A 3 29.81 -15.19 4.25
CA HIS A 3 30.09 -15.37 2.81
C HIS A 3 29.06 -16.26 2.09
N GLN A 4 27.80 -16.31 2.56
CA GLN A 4 26.74 -17.02 1.82
C GLN A 4 26.00 -16.12 0.80
N ASP A 5 26.11 -14.79 0.89
CA ASP A 5 25.37 -13.86 0.02
C ASP A 5 26.06 -13.51 -1.31
N GLN A 6 27.27 -14.01 -1.60
CA GLN A 6 27.96 -13.64 -2.84
C GLN A 6 27.27 -14.18 -4.10
N LYS A 7 26.70 -15.41 -4.07
CA LYS A 7 25.98 -15.96 -5.23
C LYS A 7 24.68 -15.23 -5.52
N LEU A 8 23.91 -14.87 -4.48
CA LEU A 8 22.70 -14.06 -4.61
C LEU A 8 23.06 -12.67 -5.16
N THR A 9 24.15 -12.07 -4.68
CA THR A 9 24.64 -10.77 -5.15
C THR A 9 25.13 -10.83 -6.61
N GLU A 10 25.72 -11.94 -7.04
CA GLU A 10 26.13 -12.17 -8.43
C GLU A 10 24.94 -12.42 -9.37
N GLU A 11 23.91 -13.15 -8.96
CA GLU A 11 22.67 -13.32 -9.72
C GLU A 11 21.89 -12.01 -9.83
N ILE A 12 21.75 -11.28 -8.71
CA ILE A 12 21.21 -9.90 -8.71
C ILE A 12 22.09 -8.98 -9.57
N GLY A 13 23.41 -9.17 -9.57
CA GLY A 13 24.36 -8.44 -10.40
C GLY A 13 24.17 -8.69 -11.90
N ARG A 14 23.90 -9.93 -12.31
CA ARG A 14 23.54 -10.27 -13.70
C ARG A 14 22.20 -9.64 -14.11
N HIS A 15 21.21 -9.65 -13.20
CA HIS A 15 19.93 -8.96 -13.43
C HIS A 15 19.97 -7.43 -13.27
N ARG A 16 21.08 -6.84 -12.80
CA ARG A 16 21.30 -5.38 -12.86
C ARG A 16 21.77 -4.90 -14.23
N GLN A 17 22.29 -5.80 -15.07
CA GLN A 17 22.68 -5.53 -16.46
C GLN A 17 21.61 -5.99 -17.47
N GLY A 18 20.69 -6.86 -17.04
CA GLY A 18 19.43 -7.20 -17.73
C GLY A 18 18.22 -6.54 -17.06
N ALA A 19 17.02 -6.81 -17.56
CA ALA A 19 15.81 -6.45 -16.83
C ALA A 19 15.56 -7.49 -15.71
N PHE A 20 15.14 -7.04 -14.53
CA PHE A 20 14.82 -7.92 -13.40
C PHE A 20 13.43 -8.56 -13.62
N VAL A 21 13.39 -9.74 -14.22
CA VAL A 21 12.18 -10.41 -14.72
C VAL A 21 12.22 -11.87 -14.29
N PRO A 22 11.10 -12.43 -13.79
CA PRO A 22 11.06 -13.82 -13.37
C PRO A 22 11.05 -14.78 -14.56
N ASP A 23 11.61 -15.97 -14.36
CA ASP A 23 11.49 -17.07 -15.32
C ASP A 23 10.06 -17.66 -15.33
N LYS A 24 9.74 -18.42 -16.38
CA LYS A 24 8.45 -19.09 -16.54
C LYS A 24 8.12 -19.98 -15.33
N GLY A 25 6.91 -19.82 -14.81
CA GLY A 25 6.43 -20.57 -13.64
C GLY A 25 6.95 -20.05 -12.30
N ILE A 26 7.78 -19.00 -12.30
CA ILE A 26 8.28 -18.34 -11.10
C ILE A 26 7.65 -16.95 -11.00
N ALA A 27 7.35 -16.52 -9.77
CA ALA A 27 6.92 -15.16 -9.48
C ALA A 27 7.83 -14.57 -8.41
N PHE A 28 8.21 -13.29 -8.57
CA PHE A 28 8.99 -12.58 -7.56
C PHE A 28 8.08 -11.77 -6.66
N VAL A 29 8.21 -11.95 -5.34
CA VAL A 29 7.42 -11.23 -4.35
C VAL A 29 8.24 -10.05 -3.84
N GLY A 30 7.85 -8.84 -4.23
CA GLY A 30 8.38 -7.60 -3.69
C GLY A 30 7.64 -7.17 -2.42
N GLY A 31 7.98 -6.00 -1.86
CA GLY A 31 7.34 -5.48 -0.65
C GLY A 31 5.85 -5.16 -0.82
N SER A 32 5.46 -4.50 -1.91
CA SER A 32 4.06 -4.10 -2.18
C SER A 32 3.46 -4.73 -3.44
N TYR A 33 4.23 -5.56 -4.14
CA TYR A 33 3.85 -6.11 -5.44
C TYR A 33 4.33 -7.55 -5.61
N VAL A 34 3.76 -8.23 -6.59
CA VAL A 34 4.25 -9.50 -7.13
C VAL A 34 4.51 -9.31 -8.61
N LEU A 35 5.69 -9.72 -9.06
CA LEU A 35 6.11 -9.65 -10.45
C LEU A 35 5.92 -11.02 -11.10
N PHE A 36 5.19 -11.03 -12.21
CA PHE A 36 4.89 -12.21 -13.01
C PHE A 36 5.45 -12.05 -14.42
N ASP A 37 5.86 -13.18 -15.00
CA ASP A 37 6.05 -13.30 -16.44
C ASP A 37 4.70 -13.25 -17.17
N ASP A 38 4.72 -12.87 -18.44
CA ASP A 38 3.54 -12.78 -19.29
C ASP A 38 2.70 -14.07 -19.30
N GLU A 39 3.34 -15.22 -19.46
CA GLU A 39 2.66 -16.50 -19.65
C GLU A 39 1.89 -16.95 -18.40
N MET A 40 2.16 -16.32 -17.24
CA MET A 40 1.49 -16.59 -15.98
C MET A 40 0.24 -15.74 -15.75
N VAL A 41 -0.06 -14.80 -16.65
CA VAL A 41 -1.15 -13.83 -16.48
C VAL A 41 -2.23 -14.04 -17.53
N VAL A 42 -3.46 -14.34 -17.09
CA VAL A 42 -4.63 -14.38 -17.97
C VAL A 42 -5.09 -12.95 -18.26
N ARG A 43 -4.91 -12.50 -19.50
CA ARG A 43 -5.14 -11.10 -19.93
C ARG A 43 -6.57 -10.75 -20.28
N GLU A 44 -7.46 -11.72 -20.41
CA GLU A 44 -8.83 -11.52 -20.91
C GLU A 44 -9.60 -10.41 -20.16
N ASN A 45 -9.32 -10.26 -18.86
CA ASN A 45 -9.98 -9.27 -18.01
C ASN A 45 -9.08 -8.07 -17.65
N LEU A 46 -7.98 -7.88 -18.39
CA LEU A 46 -7.01 -6.81 -18.17
C LEU A 46 -7.03 -5.81 -19.33
N ASN A 47 -7.03 -4.53 -18.99
CA ASN A 47 -6.86 -3.43 -19.93
C ASN A 47 -5.51 -2.75 -19.66
N LEU A 48 -4.64 -2.73 -20.66
CA LEU A 48 -3.33 -2.07 -20.62
C LEU A 48 -3.49 -0.65 -21.16
N THR A 49 -3.33 0.35 -20.30
CA THR A 49 -3.44 1.77 -20.67
C THR A 49 -2.10 2.46 -20.47
N GLY A 50 -1.48 2.94 -21.54
CA GLY A 50 -0.18 3.64 -21.50
C GLY A 50 -0.04 4.64 -22.63
N SER A 51 0.50 5.82 -22.34
CA SER A 51 0.86 6.84 -23.33
C SER A 51 2.21 6.47 -23.95
N VAL A 52 2.24 6.30 -25.27
CA VAL A 52 3.43 6.01 -26.10
C VAL A 52 4.47 7.16 -26.09
N GLN A 53 4.32 8.17 -25.24
CA GLN A 53 5.19 9.34 -25.23
C GLN A 53 5.85 9.52 -23.86
N GLN A 54 7.19 9.38 -23.89
CA GLN A 54 8.19 9.70 -22.86
C GLN A 54 8.68 8.53 -21.99
N SER A 55 9.68 7.85 -22.56
CA SER A 55 10.88 7.29 -21.93
C SER A 55 10.80 6.21 -20.85
N ASP A 56 9.62 5.70 -20.49
CA ASP A 56 9.50 4.49 -19.67
C ASP A 56 8.44 3.55 -20.27
N ASP A 57 8.84 2.34 -20.65
CA ASP A 57 8.03 1.25 -21.23
C ASP A 57 6.98 0.69 -20.23
N LEU A 58 6.45 1.50 -19.32
CA LEU A 58 5.53 1.15 -18.24
C LEU A 58 4.10 1.50 -18.62
N SER A 59 3.28 0.49 -18.89
CA SER A 59 1.83 0.64 -19.07
C SER A 59 1.08 0.36 -17.77
N THR A 60 -0.01 1.06 -17.50
CA THR A 60 -0.86 0.79 -16.34
C THR A 60 -1.78 -0.38 -16.64
N VAL A 61 -1.87 -1.33 -15.71
CA VAL A 61 -2.76 -2.50 -15.80
C VAL A 61 -4.04 -2.18 -15.03
N ARG A 62 -5.18 -2.20 -15.72
CA ARG A 62 -6.51 -2.01 -15.15
C ARG A 62 -7.34 -3.28 -15.29
N CYS A 63 -8.21 -3.53 -14.31
CA CYS A 63 -9.29 -4.49 -14.44
C CYS A 63 -10.37 -3.96 -15.39
N LEU A 64 -11.22 -4.85 -15.94
CA LEU A 64 -12.43 -4.44 -16.67
C LEU A 64 -13.35 -3.50 -15.88
N CYS A 65 -13.34 -3.56 -14.54
CA CYS A 65 -14.10 -2.63 -13.70
C CYS A 65 -13.44 -1.24 -13.56
N GLY A 66 -12.28 -1.02 -14.18
CA GLY A 66 -11.53 0.25 -14.16
C GLY A 66 -10.54 0.40 -13.00
N SER A 67 -10.56 -0.51 -12.01
CA SER A 67 -9.60 -0.51 -10.90
C SER A 67 -8.17 -0.77 -11.38
N ILE A 68 -7.20 -0.02 -10.84
CA ILE A 68 -5.78 -0.22 -11.12
C ILE A 68 -5.29 -1.46 -10.36
N LEU A 69 -4.64 -2.36 -11.07
CA LEU A 69 -4.09 -3.61 -10.52
C LEU A 69 -2.57 -3.56 -10.41
N GLY A 70 -1.91 -2.68 -11.16
CA GLY A 70 -0.47 -2.53 -11.16
C GLY A 70 0.05 -1.96 -12.48
N ARG A 71 1.26 -2.36 -12.86
CA ARG A 71 1.95 -1.89 -14.07
C ARG A 71 2.50 -3.06 -14.86
N SER A 72 2.56 -2.92 -16.18
CA SER A 72 3.26 -3.85 -17.06
C SER A 72 4.46 -3.16 -17.68
N GLN A 73 5.58 -3.85 -17.77
CA GLN A 73 6.77 -3.35 -18.45
C GLN A 73 7.04 -4.17 -19.70
N HIS A 74 7.19 -3.48 -20.83
CA HIS A 74 7.64 -4.12 -22.07
C HIS A 74 9.17 -4.25 -22.06
N LEU A 75 9.67 -5.45 -22.32
CA LEU A 75 11.09 -5.76 -22.30
C LEU A 75 11.60 -5.77 -23.73
N SER A 76 12.08 -4.62 -24.18
CA SER A 76 12.57 -4.38 -25.55
C SER A 76 13.69 -5.32 -26.02
N ARG A 77 14.32 -6.09 -25.11
CA ARG A 77 15.33 -7.11 -25.46
C ARG A 77 14.76 -8.48 -25.84
N GLU A 78 13.58 -8.85 -25.34
CA GLU A 78 13.02 -10.21 -25.49
C GLU A 78 11.59 -10.22 -26.06
N GLU A 79 11.02 -9.05 -26.40
CA GLU A 79 9.59 -8.89 -26.77
C GLU A 79 8.63 -9.52 -25.73
N ARG A 80 9.08 -9.59 -24.48
CA ARG A 80 8.31 -10.13 -23.36
C ARG A 80 7.69 -9.02 -22.54
N LEU A 81 6.50 -9.30 -22.01
CA LEU A 81 5.81 -8.42 -21.07
C LEU A 81 6.00 -8.97 -19.66
N SER A 82 6.28 -8.08 -18.71
CA SER A 82 6.29 -8.44 -17.29
C SER A 82 5.20 -7.68 -16.56
N PHE A 83 4.51 -8.34 -15.64
CA PHE A 83 3.39 -7.77 -14.90
C PHE A 83 3.76 -7.58 -13.45
N ARG A 84 3.86 -6.33 -13.02
CA ARG A 84 4.04 -5.92 -11.63
C ARG A 84 2.68 -5.60 -11.02
N LEU A 85 2.04 -6.61 -10.43
CA LEU A 85 0.71 -6.50 -9.83
C LEU A 85 0.82 -6.17 -8.34
N ALA A 86 -0.01 -5.26 -7.85
CA ALA A 86 -0.02 -4.88 -6.44
C ALA A 86 -0.53 -6.04 -5.56
N LYS A 87 0.08 -6.25 -4.38
CA LYS A 87 -0.32 -7.33 -3.46
C LYS A 87 -1.80 -7.23 -3.05
N TYR A 88 -2.32 -6.01 -2.87
CA TYR A 88 -3.72 -5.78 -2.51
C TYR A 88 -4.71 -6.18 -3.63
N ALA A 89 -4.23 -6.21 -4.88
CA ALA A 89 -5.02 -6.55 -6.06
C ALA A 89 -5.02 -8.07 -6.34
N LEU A 90 -4.22 -8.84 -5.59
CA LEU A 90 -4.10 -10.28 -5.73
C LEU A 90 -4.88 -10.98 -4.62
N ARG A 91 -5.65 -11.99 -5.02
CA ARG A 91 -6.32 -12.88 -4.08
C ARG A 91 -6.10 -14.33 -4.49
N PRO A 92 -5.53 -15.16 -3.61
CA PRO A 92 -5.49 -16.60 -3.84
C PRO A 92 -6.91 -17.14 -3.95
N THR A 93 -7.22 -17.80 -5.06
CA THR A 93 -8.48 -18.51 -5.25
C THR A 93 -8.24 -20.01 -5.17
N ARG A 94 -9.21 -20.73 -4.63
CA ARG A 94 -9.31 -22.19 -4.74
C ARG A 94 -10.72 -22.49 -5.23
N PRO A 95 -10.93 -23.45 -6.15
CA PRO A 95 -12.25 -23.73 -6.72
C PRO A 95 -13.35 -23.99 -5.68
N ASN A 96 -12.98 -24.57 -4.53
CA ASN A 96 -13.92 -25.06 -3.51
C ASN A 96 -13.88 -24.30 -2.18
N LEU A 97 -13.22 -23.15 -2.11
CA LEU A 97 -13.11 -22.38 -0.87
C LEU A 97 -13.65 -20.97 -1.09
N GLU A 98 -14.51 -20.51 -0.18
CA GLU A 98 -14.87 -19.10 -0.16
C GLU A 98 -13.61 -18.23 -0.02
N PRO A 99 -13.54 -17.11 -0.75
CA PRO A 99 -12.37 -16.25 -0.69
C PRO A 99 -12.23 -15.63 0.71
N LEU A 100 -11.02 -15.67 1.28
CA LEU A 100 -10.74 -15.05 2.56
C LEU A 100 -10.99 -13.53 2.48
N LYS A 101 -11.89 -13.04 3.34
CA LYS A 101 -12.21 -11.60 3.45
C LYS A 101 -11.29 -10.97 4.48
N ILE A 102 -10.14 -10.49 4.04
CA ILE A 102 -9.23 -9.71 4.88
C ILE A 102 -9.72 -8.25 4.90
N PRO A 103 -9.93 -7.63 6.07
CA PRO A 103 -10.31 -6.23 6.14
C PRO A 103 -9.16 -5.35 5.62
N LEU A 104 -9.51 -4.31 4.85
CA LEU A 104 -8.55 -3.40 4.23
C LEU A 104 -7.57 -2.79 5.25
N SER A 105 -8.06 -2.41 6.43
CA SER A 105 -7.25 -1.87 7.52
C SER A 105 -6.15 -2.84 7.97
N ALA A 106 -6.45 -4.14 8.02
CA ALA A 106 -5.45 -5.13 8.43
C ALA A 106 -4.39 -5.38 7.35
N PHE A 107 -4.78 -5.29 6.07
CA PHE A 107 -3.81 -5.32 4.97
C PHE A 107 -2.85 -4.13 5.05
N VAL A 108 -3.37 -2.91 5.18
CA VAL A 108 -2.54 -1.69 5.28
C VAL A 108 -1.64 -1.74 6.52
N VAL A 109 -2.13 -2.26 7.66
CA VAL A 109 -1.32 -2.45 8.86
C VAL A 109 -0.22 -3.49 8.63
N ALA A 110 -0.49 -4.60 7.94
CA ALA A 110 0.52 -5.60 7.62
C ALA A 110 1.64 -4.99 6.76
N ASP A 111 1.31 -4.22 5.73
CA ASP A 111 2.29 -3.51 4.89
C ASP A 111 3.14 -2.52 5.72
N MET A 112 2.51 -1.75 6.60
CA MET A 112 3.24 -0.85 7.51
C MET A 112 4.17 -1.62 8.47
N LEU A 113 3.77 -2.81 8.93
CA LEU A 113 4.60 -3.64 9.80
C LEU A 113 5.79 -4.24 9.05
N GLU A 114 5.60 -4.67 7.80
CA GLU A 114 6.68 -5.12 6.91
C GLU A 114 7.71 -4.01 6.72
N LEU A 115 7.26 -2.80 6.32
CA LEU A 115 8.15 -1.66 6.15
C LEU A 115 8.81 -1.22 7.45
N ARG A 116 8.13 -1.32 8.58
CA ARG A 116 8.73 -1.06 9.89
C ARG A 116 9.87 -2.03 10.19
N GLN A 117 9.71 -3.30 9.87
CA GLN A 117 10.75 -4.30 10.11
C GLN A 117 11.96 -4.09 9.20
N VAL A 118 11.71 -3.78 7.92
CA VAL A 118 12.77 -3.61 6.92
C VAL A 118 13.52 -2.29 7.07
N HIS A 119 12.80 -1.19 7.32
CA HIS A 119 13.36 0.17 7.28
C HIS A 119 13.42 0.85 8.66
N ALA A 120 13.02 0.18 9.73
CA ALA A 120 12.81 0.79 11.06
C ALA A 120 11.87 2.00 11.01
N ALA A 121 11.00 2.06 9.99
CA ALA A 121 10.12 3.19 9.74
C ALA A 121 8.86 3.11 10.61
N HIS A 122 8.50 4.23 11.22
CA HIS A 122 7.29 4.36 12.02
C HIS A 122 6.28 5.33 11.41
N ARG A 123 6.68 6.06 10.38
CA ARG A 123 5.91 7.14 9.78
C ARG A 123 5.71 6.83 8.31
N PHE A 124 4.49 7.02 7.85
CA PHE A 124 4.04 6.60 6.54
C PHE A 124 3.23 7.73 5.89
N ILE A 125 3.47 7.94 4.60
CA ILE A 125 2.68 8.83 3.74
C ILE A 125 1.90 7.94 2.79
N ILE A 126 0.57 7.98 2.90
CA ILE A 126 -0.33 7.30 1.98
C ILE A 126 -0.59 8.25 0.80
N ARG A 127 -0.15 7.80 -0.37
CA ARG A 127 -0.31 8.50 -1.64
C ARG A 127 -1.38 7.83 -2.49
N ASP A 128 -2.05 8.68 -3.26
CA ASP A 128 -2.97 8.28 -4.30
C ASP A 128 -2.20 7.75 -5.50
N GLU A 129 -2.52 6.54 -5.96
CA GLU A 129 -1.87 5.94 -7.14
C GLU A 129 -2.21 6.69 -8.44
N GLU A 130 -3.38 7.34 -8.53
CA GLU A 130 -3.82 8.03 -9.75
C GLU A 130 -3.16 9.40 -9.95
N GLU A 131 -3.00 10.17 -8.87
CA GLU A 131 -2.49 11.55 -8.91
C GLU A 131 -1.11 11.73 -8.24
N ASP A 132 -0.54 10.68 -7.65
CA ASP A 132 0.66 10.69 -6.77
C ASP A 132 0.58 11.73 -5.63
N ASN A 133 -0.64 12.10 -5.24
CA ASN A 133 -0.89 13.10 -4.21
C ASN A 133 -0.93 12.44 -2.83
N ALA A 134 -0.21 13.02 -1.87
CA ALA A 134 -0.32 12.60 -0.46
C ALA A 134 -1.71 12.92 0.10
N ARG A 135 -2.39 11.90 0.64
CA ARG A 135 -3.75 12.01 1.18
C ARG A 135 -3.80 11.87 2.69
N ILE A 136 -2.99 10.96 3.23
CA ILE A 136 -3.02 10.66 4.67
C ILE A 136 -1.59 10.54 5.16
N LEU A 137 -1.30 11.22 6.27
CA LEU A 137 -0.07 11.04 7.04
C LEU A 137 -0.40 10.11 8.20
N ILE A 138 0.37 9.04 8.39
CA ILE A 138 0.16 8.08 9.47
C ILE A 138 1.45 7.89 10.24
N TRP A 139 1.36 7.95 11.56
CA TRP A 139 2.41 7.54 12.48
C TRP A 139 1.93 6.33 13.27
N LEU A 140 2.58 5.19 13.03
CA LEU A 140 2.38 3.96 13.76
C LEU A 140 3.03 4.04 15.15
N PHE A 141 2.20 4.22 16.18
CA PHE A 141 2.66 4.36 17.56
C PHE A 141 2.82 3.02 18.26
N ASN A 142 1.74 2.24 18.31
CA ASN A 142 1.77 0.89 18.90
C ASN A 142 1.17 -0.12 17.90
N PRO A 143 1.96 -1.09 17.41
CA PRO A 143 1.52 -2.07 16.42
C PRO A 143 0.52 -3.11 16.94
N LEU A 144 0.35 -3.22 18.27
CA LEU A 144 -0.51 -4.23 18.88
C LEU A 144 -1.15 -3.70 20.17
N ILE A 145 -2.44 -3.42 20.08
CA ILE A 145 -3.31 -3.12 21.22
C ILE A 145 -4.58 -3.96 21.12
N LYS A 146 -5.18 -4.25 22.27
CA LYS A 146 -6.51 -4.85 22.34
C LYS A 146 -7.52 -3.74 22.61
N VAL A 147 -8.52 -3.62 21.75
CA VAL A 147 -9.54 -2.58 21.84
C VAL A 147 -10.91 -3.23 21.98
N SER A 148 -11.65 -2.76 22.98
CA SER A 148 -13.07 -3.02 23.16
C SER A 148 -13.79 -1.70 23.00
N TYR A 149 -14.76 -1.65 22.09
CA TYR A 149 -15.52 -0.42 21.85
C TYR A 149 -16.98 -0.70 21.58
N THR A 150 -17.77 0.35 21.78
CA THR A 150 -19.17 0.46 21.39
C THR A 150 -19.32 1.83 20.74
N SER A 151 -19.74 1.87 19.48
CA SER A 151 -20.06 3.13 18.79
C SER A 151 -21.59 3.29 18.74
N ALA A 152 -22.06 4.51 18.49
CA ALA A 152 -23.47 4.77 18.15
C ALA A 152 -23.67 4.93 16.63
N THR A 153 -22.59 5.25 15.91
CA THR A 153 -22.55 5.44 14.46
C THR A 153 -21.75 4.30 13.83
N HIS A 154 -22.38 3.58 12.89
CA HIS A 154 -21.81 2.40 12.23
C HIS A 154 -21.93 2.56 10.73
N TYR A 155 -20.83 2.94 10.09
CA TYR A 155 -20.73 2.93 8.64
C TYR A 155 -19.74 1.84 8.21
N THR A 156 -18.49 1.98 8.64
CA THR A 156 -17.41 1.06 8.28
C THR A 156 -17.08 0.10 9.43
N LEU A 157 -17.19 0.58 10.68
CA LEU A 157 -16.93 -0.22 11.88
C LEU A 157 -18.21 -0.87 12.44
N PRO A 158 -18.12 -2.12 12.95
CA PRO A 158 -19.25 -2.80 13.58
C PRO A 158 -19.69 -2.14 14.90
N ALA A 159 -20.86 -2.56 15.39
CA ALA A 159 -21.55 -1.81 16.44
C ALA A 159 -20.80 -1.72 17.78
N GLY A 160 -20.35 -2.89 18.20
CA GLY A 160 -19.35 -3.05 19.22
C GLY A 160 -18.53 -4.28 18.88
N SER A 161 -17.25 -4.25 19.24
CA SER A 161 -16.37 -5.38 18.99
C SER A 161 -15.17 -5.37 19.93
N ASN A 162 -14.63 -6.57 20.13
CA ASN A 162 -13.35 -6.81 20.75
C ASN A 162 -12.38 -7.23 19.65
N LEU A 163 -11.39 -6.40 19.35
CA LEU A 163 -10.45 -6.68 18.27
C LEU A 163 -9.02 -6.31 18.65
N TRP A 164 -8.08 -6.92 17.92
CA TRP A 164 -6.69 -6.49 17.90
C TRP A 164 -6.54 -5.36 16.91
N ALA A 165 -5.86 -4.29 17.31
CA ALA A 165 -5.65 -3.12 16.49
C ALA A 165 -4.23 -2.59 16.59
N ALA A 166 -3.85 -1.77 15.63
CA ALA A 166 -2.69 -0.91 15.70
C ALA A 166 -3.13 0.52 16.05
N LYS A 167 -2.51 1.12 17.08
CA LYS A 167 -2.72 2.52 17.43
C LYS A 167 -1.91 3.41 16.50
N VAL A 168 -2.61 4.34 15.86
CA VAL A 168 -2.01 5.26 14.90
C VAL A 168 -2.36 6.71 15.23
N PHE A 169 -1.42 7.61 14.99
CA PHE A 169 -1.73 9.03 14.86
C PHE A 169 -1.83 9.35 13.38
N TYR A 170 -2.81 10.17 12.98
CA TYR A 170 -3.01 10.47 11.58
C TYR A 170 -3.38 11.93 11.35
N ALA A 171 -3.14 12.40 10.13
CA ALA A 171 -3.67 13.65 9.62
C ALA A 171 -4.18 13.43 8.19
N VAL A 172 -5.40 13.86 7.92
CA VAL A 172 -5.99 13.81 6.58
C VAL A 172 -5.67 15.11 5.85
N VAL A 173 -4.96 14.99 4.73
CA VAL A 173 -4.59 16.13 3.88
C VAL A 173 -5.76 16.41 2.94
N ARG A 174 -6.35 17.61 3.02
CA ARG A 174 -7.45 18.00 2.13
C ARG A 174 -6.94 18.24 0.70
N PRO A 175 -7.57 17.67 -0.34
CA PRO A 175 -7.32 18.06 -1.72
C PRO A 175 -7.82 19.49 -1.94
N GLY A 176 -6.92 20.46 -2.08
CA GLY A 176 -7.33 21.86 -2.22
C GLY A 176 -6.20 22.88 -2.06
N SER A 177 -5.09 22.51 -1.42
CA SER A 177 -3.86 23.28 -1.60
C SER A 177 -3.31 22.94 -2.98
N SER A 178 -3.50 23.86 -3.92
CA SER A 178 -2.99 23.83 -5.30
C SER A 178 -1.48 23.70 -5.32
N MET A 179 -0.97 22.49 -5.19
CA MET A 179 0.38 22.05 -5.53
C MET A 179 0.40 20.56 -5.25
N SER A 180 0.92 19.75 -6.16
CA SER A 180 1.38 18.41 -5.81
C SER A 180 2.25 18.58 -4.57
N LEU A 181 1.79 18.09 -3.43
CA LEU A 181 2.50 18.21 -2.17
C LEU A 181 3.70 17.28 -2.27
N SER A 182 4.73 17.73 -2.97
CA SER A 182 6.03 17.07 -3.02
C SER A 182 6.45 16.81 -1.58
N GLN A 183 7.04 15.64 -1.34
CA GLN A 183 7.45 15.18 -0.01
C GLN A 183 8.14 16.27 0.82
N LYS A 184 8.87 17.19 0.18
CA LYS A 184 9.50 18.37 0.78
C LYS A 184 8.51 19.30 1.47
N SER A 185 7.40 19.67 0.82
CA SER A 185 6.37 20.55 1.40
C SER A 185 5.60 19.92 2.58
N ILE A 186 5.50 18.59 2.60
CA ILE A 186 4.89 17.84 3.71
C ILE A 186 5.85 17.79 4.90
N VAL A 187 7.14 17.57 4.64
CA VAL A 187 8.18 17.59 5.66
C VAL A 187 8.34 18.99 6.25
N GLU A 188 8.20 20.06 5.45
CA GLU A 188 8.21 21.44 5.93
C GLU A 188 7.04 21.74 6.87
N LYS A 189 5.82 21.27 6.55
CA LYS A 189 4.64 21.42 7.41
C LYS A 189 4.66 20.50 8.62
N HIS A 190 5.24 19.32 8.48
CA HIS A 190 5.33 18.31 9.52
C HIS A 190 6.76 17.73 9.56
N PRO A 191 7.70 18.40 10.27
CA PRO A 191 9.11 17.98 10.32
C PRO A 191 9.29 16.58 10.92
N SER A 192 8.29 16.12 11.69
CA SER A 192 8.25 14.75 12.21
C SER A 192 8.28 13.68 11.10
N PHE A 193 7.85 13.98 9.87
CA PHE A 193 7.76 13.03 8.76
C PHE A 193 9.00 13.01 7.85
N ALA A 194 10.14 13.58 8.26
CA ALA A 194 11.36 13.57 7.44
C ALA A 194 11.86 12.17 7.05
N GLN A 195 11.66 11.17 7.93
CA GLN A 195 11.99 9.74 7.70
C GLN A 195 10.73 8.91 7.43
N SER A 196 9.81 9.42 6.59
CA SER A 196 8.59 8.71 6.26
C SER A 196 8.74 7.81 5.04
N GLU A 197 8.19 6.61 5.11
CA GLU A 197 8.02 5.73 3.95
C GLU A 197 6.73 6.09 3.19
N SER A 198 6.69 5.87 1.89
CA SER A 198 5.51 6.14 1.07
C SER A 198 4.80 4.84 0.68
N LEU A 199 3.50 4.78 0.91
CA LEU A 199 2.63 3.69 0.47
C LEU A 199 1.66 4.23 -0.57
N CYS A 200 1.47 3.52 -1.68
CA CYS A 200 0.58 3.94 -2.76
C CYS A 200 -0.65 3.03 -2.80
N TYR A 201 -1.83 3.64 -2.81
CA TYR A 201 -3.10 2.93 -2.93
C TYR A 201 -4.06 3.69 -3.85
N PRO A 202 -5.07 3.02 -4.44
CA PRO A 202 -6.11 3.70 -5.20
C PRO A 202 -6.89 4.72 -4.37
N ILE A 203 -7.38 5.78 -4.99
CA ILE A 203 -8.12 6.85 -4.29
C ILE A 203 -9.31 6.33 -3.47
N ALA A 204 -10.00 5.30 -3.97
CA ALA A 204 -11.10 4.66 -3.24
C ALA A 204 -10.65 4.09 -1.89
N VAL A 205 -9.50 3.40 -1.87
CA VAL A 205 -8.88 2.84 -0.66
C VAL A 205 -8.47 3.95 0.30
N CYS A 206 -7.84 5.01 -0.21
CA CYS A 206 -7.47 6.19 0.59
C CYS A 206 -8.69 6.83 1.25
N ARG A 207 -9.81 6.98 0.53
CA ARG A 207 -11.06 7.54 1.07
C ARG A 207 -11.67 6.64 2.15
N SER A 208 -11.76 5.34 1.89
CA SER A 208 -12.26 4.37 2.87
C SER A 208 -11.41 4.33 4.13
N LEU A 209 -10.09 4.41 4.01
CA LEU A 209 -9.18 4.45 5.15
C LEU A 209 -9.34 5.74 5.96
N ALA A 210 -9.47 6.90 5.29
CA ALA A 210 -9.71 8.16 5.97
C ALA A 210 -11.05 8.17 6.73
N ALA A 211 -12.10 7.56 6.16
CA ALA A 211 -13.39 7.40 6.84
C ALA A 211 -13.27 6.50 8.07
N LEU A 212 -12.62 5.34 7.94
CA LEU A 212 -12.40 4.41 9.05
C LEU A 212 -11.60 5.06 10.19
N LEU A 213 -10.55 5.83 9.86
CA LEU A 213 -9.76 6.55 10.85
C LEU A 213 -10.59 7.59 11.61
N ARG A 214 -11.45 8.36 10.92
CA ARG A 214 -12.38 9.31 11.56
C ARG A 214 -13.39 8.61 12.47
N GLU A 215 -14.00 7.52 12.00
CA GLU A 215 -14.91 6.72 12.83
C GLU A 215 -14.20 6.20 14.08
N SER A 216 -12.95 5.71 13.95
CA SER A 216 -12.16 5.28 15.10
C SER A 216 -11.86 6.42 16.07
N ASN A 217 -11.63 7.63 15.56
CA ASN A 217 -11.36 8.80 16.38
C ASN A 217 -12.59 9.25 17.18
N GLU A 218 -13.79 9.19 16.59
CA GLU A 218 -15.03 9.63 17.25
C GLU A 218 -15.35 8.81 18.50
N ILE A 219 -14.96 7.54 18.51
CA ILE A 219 -15.13 6.63 19.65
C ILE A 219 -14.25 7.04 20.85
N TYR A 220 -13.11 7.72 20.62
CA TYR A 220 -12.33 8.27 21.73
C TYR A 220 -13.06 9.46 22.40
N PRO A 221 -12.91 9.63 23.72
CA PRO A 221 -13.37 10.84 24.41
C PRO A 221 -12.75 12.10 23.78
N PRO A 222 -13.48 13.22 23.67
CA PRO A 222 -13.01 14.44 23.00
C PRO A 222 -11.61 14.91 23.43
N ALA A 223 -11.30 14.81 24.74
CA ALA A 223 -10.01 15.19 25.30
C ALA A 223 -8.82 14.33 24.82
N ARG A 224 -9.07 13.17 24.19
CA ARG A 224 -8.06 12.23 23.70
C ARG A 224 -8.10 12.04 22.18
N ARG A 225 -8.89 12.84 21.46
CA ARG A 225 -9.02 12.74 20.01
C ARG A 225 -7.81 13.30 19.26
N SER A 226 -7.08 14.24 19.85
CA SER A 226 -5.88 14.78 19.23
C SER A 226 -4.69 14.78 20.20
N MET A 227 -3.50 14.55 19.66
CA MET A 227 -2.24 14.57 20.38
C MET A 227 -1.16 15.09 19.43
N ILE A 228 -0.40 16.11 19.85
CA ILE A 228 0.72 16.68 19.07
C ILE A 228 0.23 17.18 17.70
N GLY A 229 -0.98 17.76 17.63
CA GLY A 229 -1.55 18.27 16.38
C GLY A 229 -1.97 17.19 15.35
N LEU A 230 -1.95 15.92 15.75
CA LEU A 230 -2.45 14.79 14.95
C LEU A 230 -3.66 14.17 15.62
N ASP A 231 -4.56 13.59 14.84
CA ASP A 231 -5.72 12.85 15.34
C ASP A 231 -5.30 11.45 15.77
N VAL A 232 -5.94 10.91 16.81
CA VAL A 232 -5.68 9.58 17.34
C VAL A 232 -6.70 8.60 16.77
N GLY A 233 -6.25 7.50 16.18
CA GLY A 233 -7.11 6.45 15.65
C GLY A 233 -6.56 5.05 15.90
N TRP A 234 -7.28 4.05 15.43
CA TRP A 234 -6.79 2.69 15.36
C TRP A 234 -7.23 1.99 14.07
N LEU A 235 -6.40 1.05 13.64
CA LEU A 235 -6.66 0.22 12.48
C LEU A 235 -6.73 -1.24 12.92
N GLN A 236 -7.76 -1.96 12.47
CA GLN A 236 -7.90 -3.39 12.79
C GLN A 236 -6.70 -4.18 12.28
N ARG A 237 -6.30 -5.17 13.06
CA ARG A 237 -5.28 -6.17 12.74
C ARG A 237 -5.92 -7.57 12.77
N VAL A 238 -5.50 -8.45 11.86
CA VAL A 238 -5.84 -9.89 11.89
C VAL A 238 -4.95 -10.59 12.91
#